data_AF-A0ABD1E1J0-F1
#
_entry.id   AF-A0ABD1E1J0-F1
#
_cell.length_a   1.000
_cell.length_b   1.000
_cell.length_c   1.000
_cell.angle_alpha   90.00
_cell.angle_beta   90.00
_cell.angle_gamma   90.00
#
_symmetry.space_group_name_H-M   'P 1'
#
loop_
_entity.id
_entity.type
_entity.pdbx_description
1 polymer ?
#
loop_
_entity_poly.entity_id
_entity_poly.type
_entity_poly.pdbx_seq_one_letter_code
_entity_poly.pdbx_strand_id
1 'polypeptide(L)'
;MLIKTSLIITCVCMVWNNAQFFNHPRLGQFPLRAAQKLKQRLREKISQYRDRTTQMICYDVVGCFSLPHKNSPLQRIPEDPRLLKTKFYLFTRKNVTTPEVLYYQDEGKSLKQSNFNVFKPLKVLIHGYTSKWNERGALMVKDSYLKLYDCNVILMDWKIGARGTHYASAAANTELVGRELGLLLVKMVETGLSPKNIHLIGFSLGAHVAGSASEPLKQKGYLIGRITGLDAASPLFRSNHFREKHKKLDRNDAEYVDVLHTDSSPFLTDGFGLWEPIGHVDFFPNGGQEQPGCTDPKSSIVVTHLEGGNLSRDSACSHIRAFHLFIETIMNKLKMLKKNRNYCQFIAYNCPGGLPSYERGHCFPLIPTMKTNSSLIDRSYKIDEIGQFGEDVRGEGIMYFSTRASSPFCGSQLHASVHVSHKTTSVRGVLQMVLFYANQSVTFQIETNTNDFVMTGSRMNARAVAEYNSLNAEQIKSIHTNLHFFNTNENDNFNRTLTPSSLYMDKIIIRDMFGNSWQYCKKNLMINAMNPQRVVLNSFSC
;
A
#
# COMPACT_ATOMS: atom_id res chain seq x y z
N MET A 1 30.57 -5.46 31.35
CA MET A 1 30.95 -6.88 31.16
C MET A 1 30.07 -7.64 30.16
N LEU A 2 29.31 -6.95 29.28
CA LEU A 2 28.38 -7.53 28.30
C LEU A 2 28.83 -7.35 26.84
N ILE A 3 30.00 -6.74 26.60
CA ILE A 3 30.54 -6.47 25.25
C ILE A 3 31.48 -7.58 24.76
N LYS A 4 32.03 -8.41 25.67
CA LYS A 4 32.93 -9.53 25.29
C LYS A 4 32.20 -10.81 24.87
N THR A 5 30.90 -10.96 25.14
CA THR A 5 30.12 -12.16 24.80
C THR A 5 29.49 -12.13 23.41
N SER A 6 29.39 -10.96 22.77
CA SER A 6 28.81 -10.86 21.41
C SER A 6 29.78 -11.29 20.31
N LEU A 7 31.09 -11.10 20.51
CA LEU A 7 32.12 -11.48 19.52
C LEU A 7 32.36 -12.99 19.40
N ILE A 8 31.97 -13.79 20.40
CA ILE A 8 32.19 -15.24 20.38
C ILE A 8 31.08 -15.95 19.59
N ILE A 9 29.88 -15.35 19.50
CA ILE A 9 28.72 -15.95 18.82
C ILE A 9 28.81 -15.74 17.29
N THR A 10 29.42 -14.65 16.83
CA THR A 10 29.62 -14.37 15.40
C THR A 10 30.67 -15.26 14.74
N CYS A 11 31.69 -15.74 15.47
CA CYS A 11 32.69 -16.66 14.89
C CYS A 11 32.18 -18.10 14.67
N VAL A 12 31.11 -18.54 15.35
CA VAL A 12 30.64 -19.94 15.26
C VAL A 12 29.58 -20.14 14.17
N CYS A 13 28.83 -19.10 13.78
CA CYS A 13 27.80 -19.20 12.73
C CYS A 13 28.33 -19.01 11.30
N MET A 14 29.55 -18.49 11.11
CA MET A 14 30.11 -18.22 9.77
C MET A 14 30.80 -19.43 9.10
N VAL A 15 30.88 -20.59 9.74
CA VAL A 15 31.57 -21.78 9.17
C VAL A 15 30.60 -22.78 8.49
N TRP A 16 29.30 -22.46 8.41
CA TRP A 16 28.28 -23.43 7.98
C TRP A 16 27.58 -23.10 6.65
N ASN A 17 28.27 -22.44 5.72
CA ASN A 17 27.86 -22.44 4.30
C ASN A 17 29.09 -22.34 3.39
N ASN A 18 29.43 -23.48 2.76
CA ASN A 18 30.28 -23.67 1.58
C ASN A 18 31.26 -22.54 1.20
N ALA A 19 32.50 -22.62 1.68
CA ALA A 19 33.63 -21.95 1.05
C ALA A 19 34.87 -22.84 1.16
N GLN A 20 35.61 -22.94 0.05
CA GLN A 20 36.78 -23.79 -0.15
C GLN A 20 37.85 -23.55 0.93
N PHE A 21 38.32 -24.62 1.55
CA PHE A 21 39.41 -24.59 2.54
C PHE A 21 40.75 -24.34 1.83
N PHE A 22 41.31 -23.14 2.01
CA PHE A 22 42.76 -22.97 2.01
C PHE A 22 43.28 -23.38 3.40
N ASN A 23 44.21 -24.34 3.41
CA ASN A 23 44.85 -24.88 4.60
C ASN A 23 45.65 -23.80 5.35
N HIS A 24 45.25 -23.47 6.57
CA HIS A 24 46.13 -22.88 7.58
C HIS A 24 45.97 -23.65 8.90
N PRO A 25 47.05 -24.24 9.46
CA PRO A 25 46.94 -25.09 10.64
C PRO A 25 47.07 -24.25 11.91
N ARG A 26 45.97 -24.14 12.69
CA ARG A 26 45.91 -24.02 14.17
C ARG A 26 44.55 -23.45 14.62
N LEU A 27 43.52 -24.29 14.69
CA LEU A 27 42.38 -24.06 15.59
C LEU A 27 41.98 -25.40 16.22
N GLY A 28 42.17 -25.49 17.54
CA GLY A 28 41.88 -26.69 18.33
C GLY A 28 40.40 -27.04 18.33
N GLN A 29 40.10 -28.34 18.30
CA GLN A 29 38.75 -28.89 18.35
C GLN A 29 38.03 -28.46 19.64
N PHE A 30 36.94 -27.70 19.50
CA PHE A 30 36.02 -27.46 20.61
C PHE A 30 35.32 -28.78 20.98
N PRO A 31 35.41 -29.27 22.23
CA PRO A 31 34.84 -30.57 22.59
C PRO A 31 33.31 -30.53 22.48
N LEU A 32 32.75 -31.39 21.62
CA LEU A 32 31.33 -31.48 21.25
C LEU A 32 30.37 -31.49 22.47
N ARG A 33 30.78 -32.13 23.56
CA ARG A 33 30.03 -32.20 24.83
C ARG A 33 29.88 -30.83 25.51
N ALA A 34 30.86 -29.94 25.40
CA ALA A 34 30.79 -28.59 25.97
C ALA A 34 29.83 -27.71 25.17
N ALA A 35 29.83 -27.82 23.83
CA ALA A 35 28.89 -27.12 22.96
C ALA A 35 27.44 -27.55 23.20
N GLN A 36 27.20 -28.86 23.39
CA GLN A 36 25.87 -29.40 23.71
C GLN A 36 25.37 -28.93 25.08
N LYS A 37 26.22 -28.94 26.12
CA LYS A 37 25.88 -28.41 27.44
C LYS A 37 25.59 -26.90 27.41
N LEU A 38 26.34 -26.13 26.63
CA LEU A 38 26.09 -24.70 26.44
C LEU A 38 24.74 -24.44 25.74
N LYS A 39 24.43 -25.21 24.68
CA LYS A 39 23.15 -25.15 23.98
C LYS A 39 21.97 -25.47 24.90
N GLN A 40 22.11 -26.48 25.77
CA GLN A 40 21.06 -26.86 26.72
C GLN A 40 20.87 -25.78 27.80
N ARG A 41 21.95 -25.26 28.39
CA ARG A 41 21.88 -24.15 29.36
C ARG A 41 21.30 -22.86 28.75
N LEU A 42 21.61 -22.58 27.49
CA LEU A 42 21.01 -21.45 26.77
C LEU A 42 19.52 -21.67 26.55
N ARG A 43 19.09 -22.88 26.15
CA ARG A 43 17.65 -23.22 26.02
C ARG A 43 16.91 -23.11 27.35
N GLU A 44 17.48 -23.61 28.44
CA GLU A 44 16.90 -23.52 29.78
C GLU A 44 16.81 -22.07 30.25
N LYS A 45 17.85 -21.25 30.04
CA LYS A 45 17.79 -19.81 30.34
C LYS A 45 16.78 -19.06 29.48
N ILE A 46 16.64 -19.42 28.20
CA ILE A 46 15.62 -18.84 27.31
C ILE A 46 14.21 -19.25 27.77
N SER A 47 14.02 -20.50 28.19
CA SER A 47 12.75 -20.99 28.75
C SER A 47 12.39 -20.29 30.05
N GLN A 48 13.31 -20.25 31.01
CA GLN A 48 13.10 -19.56 32.29
C GLN A 48 12.90 -18.04 32.12
N TYR A 49 13.53 -17.44 31.11
CA TYR A 49 13.28 -16.04 30.75
C TYR A 49 11.87 -15.85 30.17
N ARG A 50 11.43 -16.74 29.26
CA ARG A 50 10.06 -16.75 28.73
C ARG A 50 9.03 -16.87 29.85
N ASP A 51 9.17 -17.86 30.72
CA ASP A 51 8.24 -18.11 31.83
C ASP A 51 8.18 -16.97 32.85
N ARG A 52 9.29 -16.24 33.06
CA ARG A 52 9.31 -15.03 33.92
C ARG A 52 8.67 -13.78 33.28
N THR A 53 8.38 -13.79 31.99
CA THR A 53 7.89 -12.61 31.22
C THR A 53 6.45 -12.72 30.72
N THR A 54 5.79 -13.87 30.84
CA THR A 54 4.43 -14.13 30.35
C THR A 54 3.37 -13.89 31.44
N GLN A 55 3.30 -12.67 31.98
CA GLN A 55 2.06 -12.27 32.65
C GLN A 55 1.00 -12.03 31.57
N MET A 56 -0.26 -12.41 31.81
CA MET A 56 -1.36 -12.23 30.87
C MET A 56 -2.54 -11.52 31.55
N ILE A 57 -3.31 -10.76 30.79
CA ILE A 57 -4.63 -10.27 31.19
C ILE A 57 -5.68 -11.03 30.38
N CYS A 58 -6.74 -11.51 31.04
CA CYS A 58 -7.80 -12.28 30.39
C CYS A 58 -9.15 -11.61 30.60
N TYR A 59 -9.97 -11.66 29.56
CA TYR A 59 -11.38 -11.27 29.63
C TYR A 59 -12.23 -12.46 29.21
N ASP A 60 -13.34 -12.70 29.92
CA ASP A 60 -14.10 -13.95 29.89
C ASP A 60 -14.35 -14.51 28.48
N VAL A 61 -14.77 -13.65 27.53
CA VAL A 61 -15.19 -14.07 26.19
C VAL A 61 -14.07 -13.99 25.15
N VAL A 62 -13.20 -12.98 25.21
CA VAL A 62 -12.18 -12.69 24.17
C VAL A 62 -10.80 -13.29 24.49
N GLY A 63 -10.69 -13.98 25.62
CA GLY A 63 -9.50 -14.72 26.03
C GLY A 63 -8.39 -13.83 26.60
N CYS A 64 -7.16 -14.36 26.56
CA CYS A 64 -6.00 -13.75 27.22
C CYS A 64 -5.09 -12.99 26.24
N PHE A 65 -4.48 -11.92 26.74
CA PHE A 65 -3.54 -11.05 26.04
C PHE A 65 -2.24 -10.99 26.84
N SER A 66 -1.12 -11.05 26.14
CA SER A 66 0.20 -10.98 26.78
C SER A 66 0.44 -9.58 27.33
N LEU A 67 0.90 -9.48 28.59
CA LEU A 67 1.29 -8.20 29.14
C LEU A 67 2.56 -7.69 28.43
N PRO A 68 2.67 -6.36 28.27
CA PRO A 68 3.88 -5.75 27.74
C PRO A 68 5.09 -6.03 28.63
N HIS A 69 6.28 -6.02 28.03
CA HIS A 69 7.52 -6.12 28.79
C HIS A 69 7.60 -4.93 29.78
N LYS A 70 8.05 -5.18 31.02
CA LYS A 70 8.06 -4.17 32.12
C LYS A 70 8.75 -2.83 31.79
N ASN A 71 9.61 -2.80 30.78
CA ASN A 71 10.35 -1.62 30.33
C ASN A 71 9.90 -1.12 28.95
N SER A 72 8.73 -1.54 28.45
CA SER A 72 8.17 -1.01 27.20
C SER A 72 7.48 0.34 27.47
N PRO A 73 7.97 1.45 26.90
CA PRO A 73 7.33 2.75 27.11
C PRO A 73 6.00 2.88 26.35
N LEU A 74 5.87 2.22 25.20
CA LEU A 74 4.78 2.44 24.24
C LEU A 74 3.75 1.29 24.20
N GLN A 75 4.10 0.07 24.60
CA GLN A 75 3.15 -1.01 24.57
C GLN A 75 2.09 -0.84 25.66
N ARG A 76 0.83 -1.03 25.28
CA ARG A 76 -0.33 -0.98 26.16
C ARG A 76 -1.07 -2.31 26.09
N ILE A 77 -1.79 -2.62 27.15
CA ILE A 77 -2.78 -3.70 27.12
C ILE A 77 -4.08 -3.17 26.50
N PRO A 78 -4.87 -4.03 25.85
CA PRO A 78 -6.20 -3.66 25.42
C PRO A 78 -7.04 -3.17 26.62
N GLU A 79 -7.94 -2.22 26.37
CA GLU A 79 -8.92 -1.76 27.36
C GLU A 79 -10.03 -2.80 27.55
N ASP A 80 -10.76 -2.71 28.67
CA ASP A 80 -11.85 -3.64 28.97
C ASP A 80 -12.92 -3.64 27.85
N PRO A 81 -13.34 -4.82 27.32
CA PRO A 81 -14.33 -4.91 26.25
C PRO A 81 -15.62 -4.10 26.50
N ARG A 82 -16.06 -4.00 27.77
CA ARG A 82 -17.27 -3.27 28.17
C ARG A 82 -17.16 -1.76 27.92
N LEU A 83 -15.94 -1.23 27.90
CA LEU A 83 -15.66 0.18 27.63
C LEU A 83 -15.63 0.47 26.13
N LEU A 84 -15.16 -0.48 25.33
CA LEU A 84 -15.01 -0.33 23.88
C LEU A 84 -16.37 -0.24 23.15
N LYS A 85 -17.39 -0.91 23.71
CA LYS A 85 -18.77 -0.93 23.20
C LYS A 85 -18.84 -1.20 21.69
N THR A 86 -18.06 -2.16 21.23
CA THR A 86 -18.00 -2.58 19.83
C THR A 86 -19.38 -3.03 19.35
N LYS A 87 -19.78 -2.58 18.17
CA LYS A 87 -21.07 -2.92 17.54
C LYS A 87 -20.87 -3.39 16.11
N PHE A 88 -21.77 -4.28 15.67
CA PHE A 88 -21.78 -4.82 14.32
C PHE A 88 -23.11 -4.48 13.66
N TYR A 89 -23.10 -3.47 12.79
CA TYR A 89 -24.30 -2.98 12.11
C TYR A 89 -24.52 -3.74 10.80
N LEU A 90 -25.49 -4.66 10.80
CA LEU A 90 -25.85 -5.46 9.65
C LEU A 90 -26.81 -4.70 8.72
N PHE A 91 -26.45 -4.70 7.44
CA PHE A 91 -27.27 -4.25 6.34
C PHE A 91 -27.43 -5.34 5.29
N THR A 92 -28.62 -5.43 4.75
CA THR A 92 -28.98 -6.29 3.62
C THR A 92 -29.87 -5.49 2.67
N ARG A 93 -30.26 -6.09 1.54
CA ARG A 93 -31.26 -5.48 0.63
C ARG A 93 -32.62 -5.25 1.30
N LYS A 94 -32.93 -5.95 2.40
CA LYS A 94 -34.18 -5.80 3.15
C LYS A 94 -34.18 -4.60 4.11
N ASN A 95 -33.00 -4.17 4.55
CA ASN A 95 -32.83 -3.11 5.55
C ASN A 95 -31.68 -2.16 5.16
N VAL A 96 -31.80 -1.50 4.01
CA VAL A 96 -30.72 -0.68 3.42
C VAL A 96 -30.40 0.56 4.27
N THR A 97 -31.41 1.17 4.89
CA THR A 97 -31.31 2.44 5.63
C THR A 97 -31.02 2.25 7.11
N THR A 98 -31.74 1.34 7.77
CA THR A 98 -31.65 1.11 9.22
C THR A 98 -30.98 -0.23 9.50
N PRO A 99 -29.82 -0.26 10.17
CA PRO A 99 -29.14 -1.50 10.47
C PRO A 99 -29.79 -2.29 11.59
N GLU A 100 -29.62 -3.61 11.53
CA GLU A 100 -29.84 -4.51 12.67
C GLU A 100 -28.51 -4.68 13.41
N VAL A 101 -28.54 -4.67 14.75
CA VAL A 101 -27.31 -4.79 15.56
C VAL A 101 -27.08 -6.26 15.89
N LEU A 102 -25.88 -6.75 15.57
CA LEU A 102 -25.43 -8.09 15.95
C LEU A 102 -24.53 -8.03 17.18
N TYR A 103 -24.63 -9.06 18.03
CA TYR A 103 -23.82 -9.21 19.24
C TYR A 103 -23.03 -10.51 19.19
N TYR A 104 -21.76 -10.46 19.59
CA TYR A 104 -20.90 -11.65 19.61
C TYR A 104 -21.10 -12.51 20.87
N GLN A 105 -21.71 -11.95 21.93
CA GLN A 105 -21.89 -12.60 23.24
C GLN A 105 -23.30 -13.15 23.48
N ASP A 106 -24.17 -13.19 22.47
CA ASP A 106 -25.59 -13.54 22.65
C ASP A 106 -25.96 -14.94 22.14
N GLU A 107 -24.96 -15.80 21.96
CA GLU A 107 -25.09 -17.16 21.41
C GLU A 107 -25.76 -17.21 20.02
N GLY A 108 -25.69 -16.12 19.25
CA GLY A 108 -26.24 -16.01 17.91
C GLY A 108 -27.74 -15.68 17.88
N LYS A 109 -28.31 -15.19 18.98
CA LYS A 109 -29.72 -14.76 19.05
C LYS A 109 -30.01 -13.62 18.07
N SER A 110 -29.23 -12.55 18.11
CA SER A 110 -29.34 -11.41 17.18
C SER A 110 -29.13 -11.84 15.73
N LEU A 111 -28.19 -12.76 15.48
CA LEU A 111 -27.95 -13.31 14.15
C LEU A 111 -29.21 -13.98 13.58
N LYS A 112 -29.86 -14.84 14.36
CA LYS A 112 -31.09 -15.57 13.96
C LYS A 112 -32.31 -14.64 13.79
N GLN A 113 -32.39 -13.57 14.56
CA GLN A 113 -33.51 -12.61 14.53
C GLN A 113 -33.35 -11.55 13.43
N SER A 114 -32.16 -11.42 12.84
CA SER A 114 -31.86 -10.44 11.81
C SER A 114 -32.18 -10.92 10.39
N ASN A 115 -32.00 -10.05 9.40
CA ASN A 115 -32.07 -10.39 7.98
C ASN A 115 -30.84 -11.11 7.43
N PHE A 116 -29.87 -11.49 8.28
CA PHE A 116 -28.67 -12.20 7.87
C PHE A 116 -29.00 -13.49 7.12
N ASN A 117 -28.28 -13.76 6.04
CA ASN A 117 -28.49 -14.95 5.23
C ASN A 117 -27.16 -15.68 4.98
N VAL A 118 -27.04 -16.90 5.50
CA VAL A 118 -25.83 -17.75 5.42
C VAL A 118 -25.45 -18.14 3.98
N PHE A 119 -26.39 -18.11 3.03
CA PHE A 119 -26.14 -18.44 1.63
C PHE A 119 -25.62 -17.25 0.82
N LYS A 120 -25.55 -16.06 1.42
CA LYS A 120 -25.09 -14.83 0.77
C LYS A 120 -23.68 -14.46 1.22
N PRO A 121 -22.85 -13.87 0.34
CA PRO A 121 -21.51 -13.43 0.73
C PRO A 121 -21.57 -12.34 1.81
N LEU A 122 -20.54 -12.31 2.65
CA LEU A 122 -20.40 -11.36 3.75
C LEU A 122 -19.26 -10.38 3.45
N LYS A 123 -19.58 -9.08 3.47
CA LYS A 123 -18.61 -7.99 3.40
C LYS A 123 -18.57 -7.27 4.74
N VAL A 124 -17.41 -7.14 5.36
CA VAL A 124 -17.26 -6.42 6.64
C VAL A 124 -16.32 -5.24 6.45
N LEU A 125 -16.79 -4.01 6.72
CA LEU A 125 -15.96 -2.82 6.71
C LEU A 125 -15.55 -2.45 8.12
N ILE A 126 -14.25 -2.20 8.29
CA ILE A 126 -13.62 -1.92 9.59
C ILE A 126 -12.86 -0.60 9.48
N HIS A 127 -13.31 0.41 10.22
CA HIS A 127 -12.69 1.74 10.21
C HIS A 127 -11.39 1.77 11.04
N GLY A 128 -10.63 2.86 10.90
CA GLY A 128 -9.35 3.07 11.56
C GLY A 128 -9.40 4.02 12.76
N TYR A 129 -8.21 4.52 13.14
CA TYR A 129 -7.98 5.48 14.23
C TYR A 129 -8.92 6.69 14.11
N THR A 130 -9.48 7.14 15.24
CA THR A 130 -10.40 8.29 15.39
C THR A 130 -11.67 8.30 14.51
N SER A 131 -11.89 7.28 13.68
CA SER A 131 -13.01 7.15 12.76
C SER A 131 -14.21 6.42 13.39
N LYS A 132 -15.27 6.23 12.60
CA LYS A 132 -16.54 5.58 13.00
C LYS A 132 -17.19 4.88 11.81
N TRP A 133 -18.11 3.97 12.09
CA TRP A 133 -18.75 3.12 11.08
C TRP A 133 -19.59 3.87 10.02
N ASN A 134 -20.22 5.01 10.39
CA ASN A 134 -21.16 5.73 9.52
C ASN A 134 -20.53 6.91 8.78
N GLU A 135 -19.21 6.89 8.57
CA GLU A 135 -18.57 7.82 7.65
C GLU A 135 -19.16 7.70 6.24
N ARG A 136 -19.26 8.83 5.53
CA ARG A 136 -19.93 8.91 4.22
C ARG A 136 -19.38 7.87 3.23
N GLY A 137 -18.06 7.66 3.22
CA GLY A 137 -17.43 6.68 2.35
C GLY A 137 -17.82 5.23 2.69
N ALA A 138 -17.90 4.88 3.98
CA ALA A 138 -18.34 3.53 4.40
C ALA A 138 -19.80 3.26 4.01
N LEU A 139 -20.68 4.24 4.18
CA LEU A 139 -22.08 4.15 3.74
C LEU A 139 -22.18 4.02 2.21
N MET A 140 -21.35 4.74 1.46
CA MET A 140 -21.29 4.64 0.00
C MET A 140 -20.84 3.25 -0.46
N VAL A 141 -19.81 2.67 0.17
CA VAL A 141 -19.36 1.30 -0.12
C VAL A 141 -20.46 0.29 0.19
N LYS A 142 -21.09 0.39 1.36
CA LYS A 142 -22.23 -0.45 1.76
C LYS A 142 -23.36 -0.39 0.74
N ASP A 143 -23.83 0.81 0.39
CA ASP A 143 -24.89 1.00 -0.61
C ASP A 143 -24.49 0.41 -1.97
N SER A 144 -23.22 0.55 -2.33
CA SER A 144 -22.72 0.04 -3.59
C SER A 144 -22.65 -1.47 -3.62
N TYR A 145 -22.21 -2.12 -2.53
CA TYR A 145 -22.24 -3.58 -2.42
C TYR A 145 -23.65 -4.14 -2.46
N LEU A 146 -24.61 -3.54 -1.77
CA LEU A 146 -26.02 -3.99 -1.80
C LEU A 146 -26.65 -3.83 -3.20
N LYS A 147 -26.17 -2.87 -4.00
CA LYS A 147 -26.56 -2.72 -5.41
C LYS A 147 -25.87 -3.75 -6.31
N LEU A 148 -24.58 -3.99 -6.12
CA LEU A 148 -23.78 -4.94 -6.91
C LEU A 148 -24.20 -6.40 -6.68
N TYR A 149 -24.41 -6.77 -5.42
CA TYR A 149 -24.58 -8.15 -5.00
C TYR A 149 -25.76 -8.28 -4.05
N ASP A 150 -26.38 -9.46 -4.03
CA ASP A 150 -27.26 -9.84 -2.95
C ASP A 150 -26.40 -10.40 -1.80
N CYS A 151 -26.01 -9.54 -0.87
CA CYS A 151 -25.00 -9.83 0.15
C CYS A 151 -25.41 -9.34 1.55
N ASN A 152 -24.70 -9.84 2.55
CA ASN A 152 -24.69 -9.28 3.90
C ASN A 152 -23.55 -8.24 3.96
N VAL A 153 -23.82 -7.04 4.45
CA VAL A 153 -22.79 -6.02 4.70
C VAL A 153 -22.81 -5.66 6.19
N ILE A 154 -21.67 -5.78 6.86
CA ILE A 154 -21.50 -5.32 8.24
C ILE A 154 -20.60 -4.11 8.26
N LEU A 155 -21.06 -3.03 8.90
CA LEU A 155 -20.21 -1.91 9.28
C LEU A 155 -19.86 -2.08 10.76
N MET A 156 -18.60 -2.37 11.05
CA MET A 156 -18.11 -2.51 12.42
C MET A 156 -17.86 -1.14 13.03
N ASP A 157 -18.42 -0.89 14.21
CA ASP A 157 -18.18 0.31 15.00
C ASP A 157 -17.37 -0.04 16.24
N TRP A 158 -16.14 0.43 16.28
CA TRP A 158 -15.28 0.36 17.46
C TRP A 158 -14.72 1.75 17.80
N LYS A 159 -15.45 2.82 17.45
CA LYS A 159 -15.03 4.23 17.59
C LYS A 159 -14.39 4.57 18.93
N ILE A 160 -14.92 4.05 20.04
CA ILE A 160 -14.38 4.32 21.38
C ILE A 160 -12.96 3.76 21.50
N GLY A 161 -12.77 2.48 21.16
CA GLY A 161 -11.46 1.85 21.13
C GLY A 161 -10.51 2.41 20.08
N ALA A 162 -11.05 2.82 18.93
CA ALA A 162 -10.29 3.41 17.83
C ALA A 162 -9.78 4.81 18.13
N ARG A 163 -10.47 5.56 19.00
CA ARG A 163 -9.95 6.81 19.55
C ARG A 163 -8.93 6.51 20.64
N GLY A 164 -9.27 5.60 21.56
CA GLY A 164 -8.47 5.29 22.74
C GLY A 164 -8.19 6.52 23.62
N THR A 165 -7.44 6.31 24.68
CA THR A 165 -6.85 7.40 25.48
C THR A 165 -5.67 8.06 24.77
N HIS A 166 -4.94 7.28 23.96
CA HIS A 166 -3.81 7.67 23.12
C HIS A 166 -3.67 6.61 22.01
N TYR A 167 -2.88 6.89 20.97
CA TYR A 167 -2.70 5.97 19.85
C TYR A 167 -2.24 4.57 20.27
N ALA A 168 -1.35 4.47 21.26
CA ALA A 168 -0.90 3.18 21.79
C ALA A 168 -2.02 2.31 22.37
N SER A 169 -3.00 2.91 23.03
CA SER A 169 -4.20 2.22 23.52
C SER A 169 -5.06 1.76 22.35
N ALA A 170 -5.26 2.62 21.34
CA ALA A 170 -6.02 2.27 20.15
C ALA A 170 -5.36 1.12 19.36
N ALA A 171 -4.03 1.11 19.26
CA ALA A 171 -3.26 0.02 18.66
C ALA A 171 -3.43 -1.28 19.45
N ALA A 172 -3.35 -1.24 20.78
CA ALA A 172 -3.59 -2.42 21.63
C ALA A 172 -5.02 -2.96 21.49
N ASN A 173 -6.02 -2.07 21.41
CA ASN A 173 -7.42 -2.45 21.25
C ASN A 173 -7.69 -3.19 19.94
N THR A 174 -6.86 -3.03 18.89
CA THR A 174 -7.07 -3.71 17.60
C THR A 174 -7.16 -5.23 17.73
N GLU A 175 -6.32 -5.83 18.57
CA GLU A 175 -6.30 -7.28 18.80
C GLU A 175 -7.61 -7.72 19.48
N LEU A 176 -8.05 -6.97 20.48
CA LEU A 176 -9.24 -7.30 21.26
C LEU A 176 -10.51 -7.18 20.41
N VAL A 177 -10.74 -6.04 19.76
CA VAL A 177 -11.94 -5.85 18.91
C VAL A 177 -11.92 -6.75 17.67
N GLY A 178 -10.71 -7.13 17.20
CA GLY A 178 -10.54 -8.16 16.19
C GLY A 178 -11.05 -9.51 16.69
N ARG A 179 -10.68 -9.93 17.91
CA ARG A 179 -11.22 -11.17 18.50
C ARG A 179 -12.74 -11.11 18.71
N GLU A 180 -13.31 -9.97 19.09
CA GLU A 180 -14.77 -9.79 19.17
C GLU A 180 -15.45 -10.05 17.81
N LEU A 181 -14.91 -9.47 16.73
CA LEU A 181 -15.39 -9.74 15.37
C LEU A 181 -15.20 -11.22 15.01
N GLY A 182 -14.03 -11.80 15.31
CA GLY A 182 -13.72 -13.20 15.02
C GLY A 182 -14.69 -14.18 15.70
N LEU A 183 -15.13 -13.91 16.93
CA LEU A 183 -16.14 -14.71 17.62
C LEU A 183 -17.51 -14.65 16.94
N LEU A 184 -17.93 -13.45 16.50
CA LEU A 184 -19.16 -13.31 15.71
C LEU A 184 -19.06 -14.08 14.38
N LEU A 185 -17.91 -13.99 13.70
CA LEU A 185 -17.67 -14.70 12.44
C LEU A 185 -17.64 -16.22 12.63
N VAL A 186 -17.03 -16.73 13.70
CA VAL A 186 -17.11 -18.17 14.06
C VAL A 186 -18.56 -18.59 14.18
N LYS A 187 -19.41 -17.80 14.85
CA LYS A 187 -20.83 -18.12 14.98
C LYS A 187 -21.57 -18.11 13.63
N MET A 188 -21.22 -17.20 12.73
CA MET A 188 -21.77 -17.18 11.37
C MET A 188 -21.37 -18.42 10.58
N VAL A 189 -20.12 -18.85 10.69
CA VAL A 189 -19.63 -20.07 10.03
C VAL A 189 -20.29 -21.33 10.59
N GLU A 190 -20.37 -21.45 11.91
CA GLU A 190 -21.05 -22.56 12.59
C GLU A 190 -22.56 -22.62 12.29
N THR A 191 -23.17 -21.53 11.85
CA THR A 191 -24.58 -21.49 11.41
C THR A 191 -24.75 -21.75 9.90
N GLY A 192 -23.66 -21.91 9.15
CA GLY A 192 -23.68 -22.35 7.75
C GLY A 192 -23.06 -21.38 6.75
N LEU A 193 -22.56 -20.21 7.17
CA LEU A 193 -21.83 -19.32 6.25
C LEU A 193 -20.51 -19.97 5.83
N SER A 194 -20.25 -20.08 4.53
CA SER A 194 -18.94 -20.52 4.05
C SER A 194 -17.85 -19.51 4.42
N PRO A 195 -16.74 -19.91 5.08
CA PRO A 195 -15.61 -19.02 5.38
C PRO A 195 -15.03 -18.32 4.13
N LYS A 196 -15.06 -19.01 2.98
CA LYS A 196 -14.59 -18.49 1.69
C LYS A 196 -15.42 -17.33 1.16
N ASN A 197 -16.66 -17.20 1.63
CA ASN A 197 -17.57 -16.11 1.25
C ASN A 197 -17.42 -14.87 2.14
N ILE A 198 -16.47 -14.87 3.08
CA ILE A 198 -16.16 -13.74 3.98
C ILE A 198 -15.08 -12.87 3.34
N HIS A 199 -15.35 -11.57 3.24
CA HIS A 199 -14.39 -10.56 2.84
C HIS A 199 -14.33 -9.44 3.89
N LEU A 200 -13.20 -9.33 4.58
CA LEU A 200 -12.94 -8.24 5.52
C LEU A 200 -12.19 -7.10 4.81
N ILE A 201 -12.60 -5.87 5.03
CA ILE A 201 -12.00 -4.67 4.42
C ILE A 201 -11.64 -3.73 5.57
N GLY A 202 -10.36 -3.64 5.88
CA GLY A 202 -9.86 -2.86 7.01
C GLY A 202 -9.05 -1.66 6.55
N PHE A 203 -9.37 -0.48 7.07
CA PHE A 203 -8.62 0.75 6.81
C PHE A 203 -7.74 1.13 8.01
N SER A 204 -6.47 1.50 7.78
CA SER A 204 -5.56 1.95 8.85
C SER A 204 -5.45 0.90 9.97
N LEU A 205 -5.69 1.25 11.24
CA LEU A 205 -5.77 0.28 12.36
C LEU A 205 -6.80 -0.84 12.11
N GLY A 206 -7.85 -0.58 11.33
CA GLY A 206 -8.86 -1.56 10.96
C GLY A 206 -8.31 -2.72 10.11
N ALA A 207 -7.20 -2.54 9.41
CA ALA A 207 -6.52 -3.64 8.72
C ALA A 207 -5.98 -4.68 9.71
N HIS A 208 -5.45 -4.24 10.85
CA HIS A 208 -4.96 -5.13 11.91
C HIS A 208 -6.09 -5.76 12.73
N VAL A 209 -7.21 -5.06 12.87
CA VAL A 209 -8.46 -5.65 13.38
C VAL A 209 -8.91 -6.80 12.47
N ALA A 210 -8.86 -6.64 11.14
CA ALA A 210 -9.20 -7.69 10.19
C ALA A 210 -8.29 -8.92 10.33
N GLY A 211 -6.97 -8.70 10.42
CA GLY A 211 -6.01 -9.78 10.66
C GLY A 211 -6.26 -10.49 12.01
N SER A 212 -6.55 -9.72 13.06
CA SER A 212 -6.89 -10.23 14.40
C SER A 212 -8.20 -11.03 14.44
N ALA A 213 -9.18 -10.66 13.62
CA ALA A 213 -10.45 -11.38 13.49
C ALA A 213 -10.31 -12.76 12.85
N SER A 214 -9.22 -13.04 12.14
CA SER A 214 -8.97 -14.37 11.58
C SER A 214 -8.62 -15.44 12.64
N GLU A 215 -8.09 -15.04 13.79
CA GLU A 215 -7.52 -15.98 14.77
C GLU A 215 -8.56 -16.94 15.37
N PRO A 216 -9.73 -16.47 15.84
CA PRO A 216 -10.76 -17.40 16.32
C PRO A 216 -11.22 -18.39 15.25
N LEU A 217 -11.24 -18.00 13.98
CA LEU A 217 -11.57 -18.90 12.87
C LEU A 217 -10.46 -19.93 12.63
N LYS A 218 -9.19 -19.50 12.58
CA LYS A 218 -8.05 -20.40 12.38
C LYS A 218 -7.94 -21.45 13.48
N GLN A 219 -8.22 -21.07 14.73
CA GLN A 219 -8.28 -22.01 15.87
C GLN A 219 -9.37 -23.09 15.70
N LYS A 220 -10.43 -22.79 14.95
CA LYS A 220 -11.50 -23.73 14.60
C LYS A 220 -11.27 -24.47 13.28
N GLY A 221 -10.12 -24.26 12.62
CA GLY A 221 -9.79 -24.86 11.33
C GLY A 221 -10.44 -24.17 10.13
N TYR A 222 -10.96 -22.96 10.28
CA TYR A 222 -11.53 -22.17 9.21
C TYR A 222 -10.56 -21.10 8.71
N LEU A 223 -10.57 -20.84 7.40
CA LEU A 223 -9.78 -19.79 6.77
C LEU A 223 -10.72 -18.82 6.03
N ILE A 224 -10.57 -17.52 6.32
CA ILE A 224 -11.37 -16.45 5.69
C ILE A 224 -11.03 -16.40 4.19
N GLY A 225 -12.02 -16.15 3.34
CA GLY A 225 -11.82 -16.07 1.89
C GLY A 225 -10.90 -14.90 1.47
N ARG A 226 -11.18 -13.68 1.96
CA ARG A 226 -10.37 -12.51 1.59
C ARG A 226 -10.24 -11.48 2.70
N ILE A 227 -9.05 -10.89 2.82
CA ILE A 227 -8.84 -9.66 3.59
C ILE A 227 -8.22 -8.60 2.70
N THR A 228 -8.82 -7.42 2.64
CA THR A 228 -8.24 -6.24 1.99
C THR A 228 -7.74 -5.25 3.06
N GLY A 229 -6.44 -5.00 3.07
CA GLY A 229 -5.80 -3.99 3.92
C GLY A 229 -5.63 -2.67 3.17
N LEU A 230 -6.37 -1.64 3.57
CA LEU A 230 -6.29 -0.30 2.99
C LEU A 230 -5.37 0.54 3.87
N ASP A 231 -4.12 0.67 3.43
CA ASP A 231 -3.03 1.42 4.06
C ASP A 231 -2.89 1.08 5.56
N ALA A 232 -2.53 -0.18 5.84
CA ALA A 232 -2.44 -0.71 7.19
C ALA A 232 -1.47 0.12 8.05
N ALA A 233 -1.89 0.50 9.27
CA ALA A 233 -1.16 1.46 10.09
C ALA A 233 0.25 0.98 10.49
N SER A 234 1.25 1.84 10.32
CA SER A 234 2.65 1.54 10.61
C SER A 234 3.04 1.64 12.09
N PRO A 235 2.70 2.73 12.81
CA PRO A 235 3.21 2.92 14.17
C PRO A 235 2.74 1.80 15.10
N LEU A 236 3.69 1.20 15.83
CA LEU A 236 3.52 0.04 16.74
C LEU A 236 3.22 -1.33 16.08
N PHE A 237 3.29 -1.43 14.74
CA PHE A 237 3.12 -2.70 14.00
C PHE A 237 4.34 -3.09 13.15
N ARG A 238 5.43 -2.31 13.16
CA ARG A 238 6.69 -2.63 12.43
C ARG A 238 7.47 -3.77 13.06
N SER A 239 8.19 -4.55 12.24
CA SER A 239 8.83 -5.78 12.71
C SER A 239 10.16 -5.61 13.44
N ASN A 240 10.87 -4.48 13.24
CA ASN A 240 12.32 -4.50 13.40
C ASN A 240 12.89 -3.76 14.61
N HIS A 241 12.15 -2.95 15.36
CA HIS A 241 12.73 -2.21 16.48
C HIS A 241 11.92 -2.43 17.75
N PHE A 242 12.55 -3.13 18.70
CA PHE A 242 12.06 -3.44 20.04
C PHE A 242 10.98 -4.54 20.08
N ARG A 243 11.01 -5.35 21.15
CA ARG A 243 10.30 -6.63 21.30
C ARG A 243 8.80 -6.41 21.50
N GLU A 244 8.11 -5.87 20.51
CA GLU A 244 6.76 -5.36 20.65
C GLU A 244 6.00 -5.63 19.36
N LYS A 245 5.23 -6.72 19.31
CA LYS A 245 4.31 -6.97 18.20
C LYS A 245 2.91 -7.09 18.76
N HIS A 246 2.14 -6.01 18.68
CA HIS A 246 0.72 -6.18 18.49
C HIS A 246 0.52 -7.09 17.28
N LYS A 247 -0.50 -7.96 17.31
CA LYS A 247 -0.80 -8.79 16.15
C LYS A 247 -1.12 -7.86 14.98
N LYS A 248 -0.34 -8.00 13.91
CA LYS A 248 -0.54 -7.27 12.66
C LYS A 248 -1.19 -8.17 11.62
N LEU A 249 -1.70 -7.55 10.56
CA LEU A 249 -2.20 -8.26 9.39
C LEU A 249 -1.03 -8.97 8.70
N ASP A 250 -1.22 -10.22 8.31
CA ASP A 250 -0.26 -10.95 7.49
C ASP A 250 -0.93 -11.86 6.45
N ARG A 251 -0.14 -12.32 5.48
CA ARG A 251 -0.57 -13.17 4.36
C ARG A 251 -1.35 -14.41 4.80
N ASN A 252 -1.09 -14.96 5.99
CA ASN A 252 -1.72 -16.20 6.47
C ASN A 252 -3.07 -15.97 7.19
N ASP A 253 -3.55 -14.73 7.29
CA ASP A 253 -4.83 -14.43 7.95
C ASP A 253 -6.06 -14.77 7.06
N ALA A 254 -5.88 -15.03 5.75
CA ALA A 254 -6.94 -15.45 4.82
C ALA A 254 -6.40 -16.27 3.63
N GLU A 255 -7.29 -16.88 2.85
CA GLU A 255 -6.95 -17.54 1.57
C GLU A 255 -6.31 -16.55 0.60
N TYR A 256 -6.74 -15.28 0.64
CA TYR A 256 -6.15 -14.21 -0.15
C TYR A 256 -6.14 -12.89 0.62
N VAL A 257 -5.00 -12.20 0.62
CA VAL A 257 -4.78 -10.93 1.33
C VAL A 257 -4.24 -9.92 0.33
N ASP A 258 -5.00 -8.87 0.05
CA ASP A 258 -4.58 -7.79 -0.83
C ASP A 258 -4.41 -6.49 -0.05
N VAL A 259 -3.26 -5.85 -0.21
CA VAL A 259 -2.89 -4.66 0.57
C VAL A 259 -2.62 -3.50 -0.38
N LEU A 260 -3.14 -2.33 -0.05
CA LEU A 260 -2.88 -1.09 -0.77
C LEU A 260 -2.09 -0.15 0.12
N HIS A 261 -0.89 0.24 -0.32
CA HIS A 261 0.00 1.16 0.39
C HIS A 261 -0.08 2.53 -0.28
N THR A 262 -0.54 3.54 0.44
CA THR A 262 -0.68 4.90 -0.10
C THR A 262 0.10 5.94 0.66
N ASP A 263 0.43 5.67 1.93
CA ASP A 263 1.18 6.57 2.81
C ASP A 263 2.27 5.82 3.59
N SER A 264 3.01 4.98 2.88
CA SER A 264 4.06 4.15 3.46
C SER A 264 5.43 4.85 3.46
N SER A 265 6.21 4.65 4.52
CA SER A 265 7.57 5.19 4.60
C SER A 265 8.53 4.21 5.28
N PRO A 266 9.77 4.07 4.80
CA PRO A 266 10.78 3.28 5.49
C PRO A 266 11.17 3.91 6.84
N PHE A 267 10.95 5.21 7.03
CA PHE A 267 11.28 5.92 8.28
C PHE A 267 10.12 5.85 9.27
N LEU A 268 10.43 5.74 10.57
CA LEU A 268 9.41 5.65 11.63
C LEU A 268 8.66 6.96 11.87
N THR A 269 9.26 8.08 11.47
CA THR A 269 8.78 9.45 11.73
C THR A 269 7.87 9.98 10.63
N ASP A 270 7.62 9.19 9.60
CA ASP A 270 6.99 9.56 8.33
C ASP A 270 6.13 8.39 7.81
N GLY A 271 5.10 8.69 7.01
CA GLY A 271 4.06 7.76 6.54
C GLY A 271 3.20 7.05 7.61
N PHE A 272 1.87 7.15 7.51
CA PHE A 272 0.94 6.42 8.39
C PHE A 272 0.84 4.93 8.06
N GLY A 273 1.14 4.51 6.84
CA GLY A 273 1.06 3.14 6.35
C GLY A 273 2.33 2.31 6.57
N LEU A 274 2.17 0.98 6.66
CA LEU A 274 3.28 0.03 6.68
C LEU A 274 4.05 0.06 5.36
N TRP A 275 5.38 0.10 5.45
CA TRP A 275 6.28 -0.05 4.31
C TRP A 275 6.51 -1.51 3.91
N GLU A 276 6.52 -2.42 4.88
CA GLU A 276 6.71 -3.84 4.62
C GLU A 276 5.50 -4.39 3.86
N PRO A 277 5.71 -5.17 2.77
CA PRO A 277 4.63 -5.94 2.15
C PRO A 277 4.15 -7.01 3.14
N ILE A 278 2.84 -7.13 3.30
CA ILE A 278 2.20 -8.04 4.28
C ILE A 278 1.11 -8.92 3.65
N GLY A 279 0.85 -8.79 2.34
CA GLY A 279 -0.20 -9.51 1.63
C GLY A 279 0.28 -10.72 0.81
N HIS A 280 -0.68 -11.30 0.09
CA HIS A 280 -0.43 -12.10 -1.11
C HIS A 280 -0.03 -11.19 -2.28
N VAL A 281 -0.68 -10.02 -2.36
CA VAL A 281 -0.35 -8.93 -3.28
C VAL A 281 -0.34 -7.62 -2.53
N ASP A 282 0.67 -6.80 -2.79
CA ASP A 282 0.87 -5.49 -2.17
C ASP A 282 1.00 -4.44 -3.28
N PHE A 283 0.03 -3.54 -3.34
CA PHE A 283 -0.09 -2.51 -4.36
C PHE A 283 0.46 -1.17 -3.85
N PHE A 284 1.32 -0.54 -4.65
CA PHE A 284 1.97 0.73 -4.35
C PHE A 284 1.62 1.80 -5.40
N PRO A 285 0.38 2.35 -5.38
CA PRO A 285 -0.01 3.47 -6.23
C PRO A 285 0.96 4.64 -6.08
N ASN A 286 1.47 5.14 -7.20
CA ASN A 286 2.41 6.27 -7.25
C ASN A 286 3.69 6.04 -6.41
N GLY A 287 4.01 4.79 -6.07
CA GLY A 287 5.17 4.42 -5.25
C GLY A 287 4.78 4.12 -3.81
N GLY A 288 3.54 4.43 -3.45
CA GLY A 288 2.90 4.09 -2.19
C GLY A 288 3.30 4.96 -1.01
N GLN A 289 3.90 6.14 -1.26
CA GLN A 289 4.35 7.08 -0.23
C GLN A 289 3.53 8.37 -0.24
N GLU A 290 3.61 9.16 -1.31
CA GLU A 290 2.85 10.41 -1.46
C GLU A 290 1.93 10.31 -2.66
N GLN A 291 0.67 10.66 -2.46
CA GLN A 291 -0.35 10.53 -3.51
C GLN A 291 -0.54 11.86 -4.24
N PRO A 292 -0.72 11.84 -5.58
CA PRO A 292 -0.95 13.07 -6.34
C PRO A 292 -2.11 13.90 -5.78
N GLY A 293 -1.88 15.20 -5.62
CA GLY A 293 -2.85 16.14 -5.04
C GLY A 293 -2.90 16.16 -3.51
N CYS A 294 -2.03 15.43 -2.83
CA CYS A 294 -1.82 15.52 -1.38
C CYS A 294 -0.56 16.33 -1.06
N THR A 295 -0.59 17.06 0.06
CA THR A 295 0.55 17.82 0.60
C THR A 295 0.72 17.46 2.06
N ASP A 296 1.06 16.20 2.32
CA ASP A 296 1.19 15.71 3.68
C ASP A 296 2.47 16.29 4.32
N PRO A 297 2.39 16.88 5.51
CA PRO A 297 3.55 17.46 6.17
C PRO A 297 4.50 16.34 6.62
N LYS A 298 5.74 16.35 6.11
CA LYS A 298 6.82 15.37 6.43
C LYS A 298 7.32 15.43 7.89
N SER A 299 6.65 16.21 8.76
CA SER A 299 7.07 16.48 10.13
C SER A 299 6.32 15.61 11.14
N SER A 300 7.00 14.54 11.55
CA SER A 300 6.90 13.86 12.85
C SER A 300 5.53 13.27 13.22
N ILE A 301 5.23 12.12 12.63
CA ILE A 301 4.20 11.16 13.11
C ILE A 301 4.33 10.87 14.61
N VAL A 302 5.55 10.95 15.14
CA VAL A 302 5.83 10.76 16.57
C VAL A 302 5.09 11.81 17.42
N VAL A 303 5.12 13.09 17.03
CA VAL A 303 4.51 14.19 17.80
C VAL A 303 3.00 14.23 17.59
N THR A 304 2.50 14.03 16.38
CA THR A 304 1.05 14.08 16.11
C THR A 304 0.29 12.87 16.66
N HIS A 305 0.89 11.66 16.68
CA HIS A 305 0.18 10.43 17.08
C HIS A 305 0.44 9.99 18.52
N LEU A 306 1.64 10.20 19.07
CA LEU A 306 1.95 9.79 20.44
C LEU A 306 1.57 10.87 21.47
N GLU A 307 1.55 12.14 21.08
CA GLU A 307 1.30 13.28 21.99
C GLU A 307 -0.08 13.93 21.80
N GLY A 308 -0.98 13.32 21.03
CA GLY A 308 -2.38 13.78 20.92
C GLY A 308 -2.59 15.02 20.05
N GLY A 309 -1.75 15.23 19.03
CA GLY A 309 -1.91 16.31 18.06
C GLY A 309 -3.21 16.19 17.24
N ASN A 310 -3.74 17.34 16.79
CA ASN A 310 -4.92 17.37 15.92
C ASN A 310 -4.56 16.80 14.53
N LEU A 311 -5.03 15.58 14.25
CA LEU A 311 -4.98 14.98 12.91
C LEU A 311 -5.97 15.74 12.00
N SER A 312 -5.46 16.58 11.09
CA SER A 312 -6.32 17.22 10.09
C SER A 312 -6.50 16.30 8.88
N ARG A 313 -7.56 16.53 8.09
CA ARG A 313 -7.77 15.80 6.82
C ARG A 313 -6.64 16.05 5.82
N ASP A 314 -6.07 17.24 5.86
CA ASP A 314 -4.99 17.64 4.94
C ASP A 314 -3.66 17.00 5.34
N SER A 315 -3.46 16.68 6.63
CA SER A 315 -2.25 15.99 7.10
C SER A 315 -2.27 14.47 6.88
N ALA A 316 -3.40 13.90 6.47
CA ALA A 316 -3.59 12.46 6.24
C ALA A 316 -4.17 12.15 4.85
N CYS A 317 -3.92 13.03 3.88
CA CYS A 317 -4.50 12.95 2.54
C CYS A 317 -4.04 11.69 1.82
N SER A 318 -2.73 11.38 1.84
CA SER A 318 -2.20 10.16 1.22
C SER A 318 -2.74 8.91 1.90
N HIS A 319 -2.89 8.92 3.24
CA HIS A 319 -3.44 7.78 3.96
C HIS A 319 -4.90 7.51 3.61
N ILE A 320 -5.73 8.56 3.58
CA ILE A 320 -7.15 8.47 3.20
C ILE A 320 -7.31 8.05 1.73
N ARG A 321 -6.30 8.31 0.87
CA ARG A 321 -6.34 7.94 -0.55
C ARG A 321 -6.62 6.45 -0.76
N ALA A 322 -6.10 5.56 0.08
CA ALA A 322 -6.38 4.13 -0.07
C ALA A 322 -7.88 3.81 -0.06
N PHE A 323 -8.63 4.45 0.83
CA PHE A 323 -10.08 4.27 0.91
C PHE A 323 -10.80 4.87 -0.30
N HIS A 324 -10.34 6.03 -0.79
CA HIS A 324 -10.87 6.66 -2.01
C HIS A 324 -10.66 5.80 -3.26
N LEU A 325 -9.46 5.23 -3.44
CA LEU A 325 -9.16 4.33 -4.56
C LEU A 325 -10.04 3.08 -4.48
N PHE A 326 -10.21 2.51 -3.29
CA PHE A 326 -11.09 1.34 -3.10
C PHE A 326 -12.55 1.65 -3.44
N ILE A 327 -13.11 2.77 -2.95
CA ILE A 327 -14.46 3.24 -3.31
C ILE A 327 -14.62 3.34 -4.82
N GLU A 328 -13.64 3.95 -5.50
CA GLU A 328 -13.69 4.13 -6.95
C GLU A 328 -13.74 2.79 -7.69
N THR A 329 -13.04 1.75 -7.20
CA THR A 329 -13.10 0.41 -7.82
C THR A 329 -14.53 -0.15 -7.80
N ILE A 330 -15.24 0.00 -6.69
CA ILE A 330 -16.62 -0.49 -6.52
C ILE A 330 -17.57 0.33 -7.39
N MET A 331 -17.39 1.65 -7.42
CA MET A 331 -18.20 2.55 -8.25
C MET A 331 -18.00 2.28 -9.75
N ASN A 332 -16.78 1.98 -10.18
CA ASN A 332 -16.51 1.60 -11.56
C ASN A 332 -17.14 0.26 -11.89
N LYS A 333 -17.12 -0.72 -10.97
CA LYS A 333 -17.84 -1.99 -11.17
C LYS A 333 -19.36 -1.79 -11.31
N LEU A 334 -19.96 -0.85 -10.57
CA LEU A 334 -21.36 -0.47 -10.76
C LEU A 334 -21.62 0.13 -12.16
N LYS A 335 -20.72 0.99 -12.65
CA LYS A 335 -20.81 1.55 -14.00
C LYS A 335 -20.71 0.45 -15.06
N MET A 336 -19.83 -0.53 -14.87
CA MET A 336 -19.68 -1.70 -15.75
C MET A 336 -20.99 -2.49 -15.87
N LEU A 337 -21.63 -2.82 -14.74
CA LEU A 337 -22.90 -3.57 -14.74
C LEU A 337 -24.03 -2.80 -15.45
N LYS A 338 -24.01 -1.47 -15.40
CA LYS A 338 -24.95 -0.60 -16.13
C LYS A 338 -24.64 -0.43 -17.61
N LYS A 339 -23.67 -1.19 -18.16
CA LYS A 339 -23.17 -1.08 -19.55
C LYS A 339 -22.72 0.34 -19.92
N ASN A 340 -22.34 1.16 -18.95
CA ASN A 340 -21.72 2.44 -19.23
C ASN A 340 -20.30 2.18 -19.75
N ARG A 341 -19.89 2.79 -20.86
CA ARG A 341 -18.55 2.61 -21.44
C ARG A 341 -17.47 3.47 -20.78
N ASN A 342 -17.84 4.38 -19.88
CA ASN A 342 -16.92 5.27 -19.18
C ASN A 342 -16.58 4.76 -17.76
N TYR A 343 -15.80 3.69 -17.68
CA TYR A 343 -15.22 3.17 -16.44
C TYR A 343 -13.77 2.78 -16.66
N CYS A 344 -12.92 2.97 -15.67
CA CYS A 344 -11.54 2.50 -15.70
C CYS A 344 -11.26 1.45 -14.63
N GLN A 345 -10.17 0.72 -14.84
CA GLN A 345 -9.62 -0.25 -13.91
C GLN A 345 -8.25 0.22 -13.45
N PHE A 346 -7.90 -0.09 -12.20
CA PHE A 346 -6.56 0.13 -11.67
C PHE A 346 -5.69 -1.06 -12.07
N ILE A 347 -5.04 -0.94 -13.23
CA ILE A 347 -4.12 -1.94 -13.75
C ILE A 347 -2.75 -1.71 -13.12
N ALA A 348 -2.22 -2.74 -12.49
CA ALA A 348 -0.93 -2.72 -11.84
C ALA A 348 0.05 -3.68 -12.53
N TYR A 349 1.33 -3.51 -12.26
CA TYR A 349 2.37 -4.35 -12.80
C TYR A 349 3.48 -4.54 -11.78
N ASN A 350 4.07 -5.73 -11.74
CA ASN A 350 5.32 -5.95 -11.00
C ASN A 350 6.41 -5.04 -11.57
N CYS A 351 7.42 -4.67 -10.79
CA CYS A 351 8.61 -3.97 -11.26
C CYS A 351 9.86 -4.65 -10.64
N PRO A 352 10.59 -5.51 -11.37
CA PRO A 352 11.68 -6.30 -10.81
C PRO A 352 12.78 -5.49 -10.11
N GLY A 353 13.04 -4.27 -10.59
CA GLY A 353 13.99 -3.35 -9.98
C GLY A 353 13.44 -2.55 -8.80
N GLY A 354 12.27 -2.91 -8.28
CA GLY A 354 11.61 -2.32 -7.11
C GLY A 354 11.20 -0.85 -7.29
N LEU A 355 10.91 -0.19 -6.16
CA LEU A 355 10.49 1.21 -6.12
C LEU A 355 11.45 2.15 -6.89
N PRO A 356 12.79 2.08 -6.73
CA PRO A 356 13.69 3.00 -7.44
C PRO A 356 13.64 2.85 -8.96
N SER A 357 13.29 1.68 -9.48
CA SER A 357 13.12 1.46 -10.92
C SER A 357 11.75 1.90 -11.40
N TYR A 358 10.71 1.69 -10.57
CA TYR A 358 9.38 2.21 -10.81
C TYR A 358 9.39 3.74 -10.87
N GLU A 359 9.99 4.40 -9.89
CA GLU A 359 10.09 5.87 -9.80
C GLU A 359 10.74 6.50 -11.02
N ARG A 360 11.82 5.88 -11.50
CA ARG A 360 12.54 6.26 -12.72
C ARG A 360 11.85 5.80 -14.01
N GLY A 361 10.65 5.23 -13.96
CA GLY A 361 9.91 4.78 -15.15
C GLY A 361 10.54 3.63 -15.92
N HIS A 362 11.49 2.88 -15.34
CA HIS A 362 12.25 1.84 -16.04
C HIS A 362 11.47 0.54 -16.29
N CYS A 363 10.30 0.37 -15.67
CA CYS A 363 9.50 -0.85 -15.72
C CYS A 363 8.06 -0.59 -16.16
N PHE A 364 7.83 0.47 -16.95
CA PHE A 364 6.51 0.73 -17.50
C PHE A 364 6.14 -0.37 -18.52
N PRO A 365 5.02 -1.11 -18.33
CA PRO A 365 4.74 -2.30 -19.12
C PRO A 365 4.20 -1.95 -20.51
N LEU A 366 4.49 -2.83 -21.47
CA LEU A 366 3.85 -2.88 -22.78
C LEU A 366 2.88 -4.07 -22.81
N ILE A 367 1.60 -3.80 -22.56
CA ILE A 367 0.49 -4.74 -22.53
C ILE A 367 -0.01 -4.96 -23.96
N PRO A 368 0.05 -6.19 -24.51
CA PRO A 368 -0.48 -6.45 -25.83
C PRO A 368 -1.98 -6.17 -25.90
N THR A 369 -2.43 -5.48 -26.96
CA THR A 369 -3.87 -5.43 -27.26
C THR A 369 -4.30 -6.82 -27.73
N MET A 370 -5.49 -7.30 -27.32
CA MET A 370 -6.01 -8.62 -27.75
C MET A 370 -6.36 -8.70 -29.25
N LYS A 371 -5.93 -7.72 -30.06
CA LYS A 371 -6.07 -7.73 -31.52
C LYS A 371 -4.69 -7.88 -32.14
N THR A 372 -4.48 -9.05 -32.72
CA THR A 372 -3.46 -9.44 -33.72
C THR A 372 -2.07 -9.82 -33.21
N ASN A 373 -1.63 -10.97 -33.75
CA ASN A 373 -0.27 -11.46 -33.81
C ASN A 373 0.66 -10.37 -34.37
N SER A 374 1.38 -9.66 -33.51
CA SER A 374 2.65 -9.06 -33.88
C SER A 374 3.48 -8.80 -32.63
N SER A 375 4.65 -9.42 -32.64
CA SER A 375 5.66 -9.42 -31.60
C SER A 375 6.26 -8.03 -31.39
N LEU A 376 5.80 -7.30 -30.37
CA LEU A 376 6.60 -6.33 -29.62
C LEU A 376 6.20 -6.37 -28.13
N ILE A 377 6.30 -7.57 -27.55
CA ILE A 377 6.47 -7.71 -26.11
C ILE A 377 7.89 -7.22 -25.81
N ASP A 378 8.09 -6.33 -24.84
CA ASP A 378 9.36 -6.38 -24.12
C ASP A 378 9.41 -7.79 -23.52
N ARG A 379 10.22 -8.69 -24.10
CA ARG A 379 10.29 -10.14 -23.79
C ARG A 379 10.46 -10.45 -22.30
N SER A 380 10.69 -9.44 -21.47
CA SER A 380 10.75 -9.50 -20.02
C SER A 380 9.38 -9.56 -19.31
N TYR A 381 8.30 -8.99 -19.86
CA TYR A 381 6.99 -8.93 -19.18
C TYR A 381 6.02 -10.03 -19.60
N LYS A 382 5.54 -10.80 -18.62
CA LYS A 382 4.48 -11.80 -18.82
C LYS A 382 3.11 -11.19 -18.53
N ILE A 383 2.07 -11.63 -19.25
CA ILE A 383 0.67 -11.23 -19.00
C ILE A 383 0.26 -11.54 -17.55
N ASP A 384 0.80 -12.61 -16.98
CA ASP A 384 0.55 -13.02 -15.59
C ASP A 384 1.12 -12.04 -14.53
N GLU A 385 1.97 -11.10 -14.95
CA GLU A 385 2.54 -10.05 -14.09
C GLU A 385 1.68 -8.77 -14.06
N ILE A 386 0.52 -8.78 -14.74
CA ILE A 386 -0.47 -7.72 -14.74
C ILE A 386 -1.45 -7.93 -13.58
N GLY A 387 -1.38 -7.04 -12.61
CA GLY A 387 -2.32 -6.96 -11.50
C GLY A 387 -3.55 -6.12 -11.79
N GLN A 388 -4.59 -6.35 -11.00
CA GLN A 388 -5.77 -5.50 -10.95
C GLN A 388 -6.10 -5.22 -9.49
N PHE A 389 -6.13 -3.95 -9.10
CA PHE A 389 -6.58 -3.54 -7.77
C PHE A 389 -8.10 -3.33 -7.73
N GLY A 390 -8.75 -3.75 -6.63
CA GLY A 390 -10.17 -3.50 -6.36
C GLY A 390 -10.98 -4.76 -6.05
N GLU A 391 -12.30 -4.71 -6.29
CA GLU A 391 -13.20 -5.85 -6.02
C GLU A 391 -12.81 -7.11 -6.82
N ASP A 392 -12.41 -6.98 -8.09
CA ASP A 392 -11.89 -8.06 -8.94
C ASP A 392 -10.36 -8.15 -8.84
N VAL A 393 -9.85 -8.24 -7.62
CA VAL A 393 -8.40 -8.22 -7.38
C VAL A 393 -7.69 -9.37 -8.08
N ARG A 394 -6.53 -9.08 -8.66
CA ARG A 394 -5.61 -10.07 -9.24
C ARG A 394 -4.17 -9.61 -9.01
N GLY A 395 -3.28 -10.56 -8.77
CA GLY A 395 -1.85 -10.33 -8.70
C GLY A 395 -1.15 -11.15 -7.63
N GLU A 396 0.17 -11.10 -7.61
CA GLU A 396 0.99 -11.66 -6.55
C GLU A 396 2.25 -10.80 -6.36
N GLY A 397 2.70 -10.69 -5.12
CA GLY A 397 3.88 -9.92 -4.77
C GLY A 397 3.65 -8.41 -4.88
N ILE A 398 4.72 -7.69 -5.17
CA ILE A 398 4.72 -6.21 -5.18
C ILE A 398 4.28 -5.72 -6.56
N MET A 399 3.31 -4.83 -6.58
CA MET A 399 2.75 -4.27 -7.81
C MET A 399 2.62 -2.75 -7.74
N TYR A 400 2.89 -2.08 -8.85
CA TYR A 400 2.86 -0.62 -8.95
C TYR A 400 1.86 -0.18 -10.01
N PHE A 401 1.28 1.01 -9.81
CA PHE A 401 0.48 1.71 -10.81
C PHE A 401 0.44 3.19 -10.50
N SER A 402 0.15 4.03 -11.49
CA SER A 402 -0.03 5.47 -11.29
C SER A 402 -1.50 5.85 -11.22
N THR A 403 -1.83 6.93 -10.49
CA THR A 403 -3.18 7.51 -10.41
C THR A 403 -3.18 9.00 -10.69
N ARG A 404 -4.35 9.56 -10.99
CA ARG A 404 -4.58 11.01 -11.06
C ARG A 404 -4.65 11.64 -9.67
N ALA A 405 -4.53 12.96 -9.62
CA ALA A 405 -4.63 13.74 -8.39
C ALA A 405 -6.07 13.83 -7.84
N SER A 406 -7.07 13.82 -8.72
CA SER A 406 -8.49 13.94 -8.39
C SER A 406 -9.32 12.82 -9.03
N SER A 407 -10.48 12.53 -8.46
CA SER A 407 -11.39 11.51 -8.99
C SER A 407 -11.96 11.93 -10.36
N PRO A 408 -12.11 11.01 -11.35
CA PRO A 408 -11.69 9.61 -11.31
C PRO A 408 -10.17 9.47 -11.22
N PHE A 409 -9.69 8.73 -10.22
CA PHE A 409 -8.26 8.52 -9.98
C PHE A 409 -7.66 7.52 -10.97
N CYS A 410 -8.43 6.53 -11.41
CA CYS A 410 -7.99 5.66 -12.50
C CYS A 410 -7.99 6.40 -13.83
N GLY A 411 -7.20 5.87 -14.76
CA GLY A 411 -7.05 6.46 -16.09
C GLY A 411 -6.04 5.68 -16.91
N SER A 412 -5.72 6.22 -18.08
CA SER A 412 -4.71 5.63 -18.96
C SER A 412 -3.33 6.05 -18.49
N GLN A 413 -2.55 5.10 -17.96
CA GLN A 413 -1.18 5.38 -17.55
C GLN A 413 -0.31 5.63 -18.77
N LEU A 414 0.60 6.61 -18.66
CA LEU A 414 1.50 7.03 -19.71
C LEU A 414 2.94 7.07 -19.18
N HIS A 415 3.87 6.87 -20.11
CA HIS A 415 5.30 6.98 -19.87
C HIS A 415 5.93 7.96 -20.87
N ALA A 416 6.65 8.95 -20.35
CA ALA A 416 7.46 9.87 -21.13
C ALA A 416 8.93 9.45 -21.05
N SER A 417 9.62 9.41 -22.18
CA SER A 417 11.06 9.16 -22.27
C SER A 417 11.73 10.23 -23.13
N VAL A 418 12.69 10.92 -22.55
CA VAL A 418 13.40 12.07 -23.13
C VAL A 418 14.86 11.72 -23.30
N HIS A 419 15.37 11.82 -24.53
CA HIS A 419 16.77 11.60 -24.86
C HIS A 419 17.49 12.94 -24.86
N VAL A 420 18.42 13.08 -23.92
CA VAL A 420 19.20 14.29 -23.73
C VAL A 420 20.31 14.34 -24.78
N SER A 421 20.41 15.48 -25.46
CA SER A 421 21.40 15.67 -26.51
C SER A 421 22.82 15.72 -25.96
N HIS A 422 23.80 15.35 -26.78
CA HIS A 422 25.21 15.49 -26.43
C HIS A 422 25.69 16.95 -26.29
N LYS A 423 24.88 17.93 -26.71
CA LYS A 423 25.16 19.36 -26.46
C LYS A 423 24.80 19.82 -25.05
N THR A 424 23.99 19.06 -24.32
CA THR A 424 23.59 19.40 -22.95
C THR A 424 24.77 19.22 -22.02
N THR A 425 25.24 20.31 -21.41
CA THR A 425 26.18 20.20 -20.30
C THR A 425 25.46 19.70 -19.05
N SER A 426 26.23 19.38 -18.01
CA SER A 426 25.72 18.96 -16.70
C SER A 426 24.69 19.97 -16.15
N VAL A 427 23.40 19.63 -16.17
CA VAL A 427 22.30 20.49 -15.67
C VAL A 427 21.52 19.82 -14.56
N ARG A 428 20.96 20.65 -13.67
CA ARG A 428 20.08 20.25 -12.58
C ARG A 428 18.80 21.09 -12.66
N GLY A 429 17.65 20.45 -12.56
CA GLY A 429 16.39 21.15 -12.67
C GLY A 429 15.18 20.23 -12.75
N VAL A 430 14.05 20.84 -13.05
CA VAL A 430 12.78 20.14 -13.27
C VAL A 430 12.34 20.40 -14.70
N LEU A 431 12.23 19.35 -15.51
CA LEU A 431 11.58 19.43 -16.82
C LEU A 431 10.08 19.14 -16.64
N GLN A 432 9.26 20.16 -16.83
CA GLN A 432 7.82 20.04 -16.88
C GLN A 432 7.37 19.95 -18.35
N MET A 433 6.56 18.94 -18.62
CA MET A 433 6.05 18.65 -19.95
C MET A 433 4.53 18.56 -19.89
N VAL A 434 3.85 19.54 -20.50
CA VAL A 434 2.39 19.59 -20.54
C VAL A 434 1.92 19.11 -21.91
N LEU A 435 1.38 17.91 -21.95
CA LEU A 435 0.79 17.28 -23.12
C LEU A 435 -0.65 17.79 -23.29
N PHE A 436 -0.99 18.29 -24.47
CA PHE A 436 -2.33 18.73 -24.86
C PHE A 436 -2.88 17.85 -25.97
N TYR A 437 -3.99 17.18 -25.70
CA TYR A 437 -4.69 16.32 -26.65
C TYR A 437 -6.20 16.56 -26.53
N ALA A 438 -6.87 16.69 -27.68
CA ALA A 438 -8.26 17.13 -27.73
C ALA A 438 -8.50 18.37 -26.84
N ASN A 439 -9.29 18.24 -25.77
CA ASN A 439 -9.60 19.31 -24.79
C ASN A 439 -9.03 19.00 -23.39
N GLN A 440 -8.03 18.14 -23.29
CA GLN A 440 -7.46 17.69 -22.03
C GLN A 440 -5.97 17.95 -22.00
N SER A 441 -5.42 18.00 -20.79
CA SER A 441 -3.99 18.09 -20.57
C SER A 441 -3.51 17.06 -19.57
N VAL A 442 -2.28 16.60 -19.78
CA VAL A 442 -1.56 15.74 -18.85
C VAL A 442 -0.18 16.34 -18.64
N THR A 443 0.19 16.51 -17.38
CA THR A 443 1.49 17.06 -17.00
C THR A 443 2.40 15.93 -16.57
N PHE A 444 3.56 15.83 -17.20
CA PHE A 444 4.70 15.06 -16.70
C PHE A 444 5.66 16.02 -15.99
N GLN A 445 6.19 15.57 -14.86
CA GLN A 445 7.30 16.23 -14.19
C GLN A 445 8.46 15.26 -14.13
N ILE A 446 9.61 15.70 -14.63
CA ILE A 446 10.87 14.97 -14.56
C ILE A 446 11.77 15.76 -13.61
N GLU A 447 11.86 15.28 -12.37
CA GLU A 447 12.77 15.84 -11.38
C GLU A 447 14.14 15.18 -11.53
N THR A 448 15.18 16.00 -11.62
CA THR A 448 16.55 15.53 -11.48
C THR A 448 16.90 15.61 -10.00
N ASN A 449 17.27 14.50 -9.38
CA ASN A 449 17.68 14.47 -7.98
C ASN A 449 18.72 15.57 -7.70
N THR A 450 18.71 16.16 -6.51
CA THR A 450 19.62 17.25 -6.12
C THR A 450 21.10 16.84 -6.16
N ASN A 451 21.41 15.55 -6.25
CA ASN A 451 22.77 15.04 -6.43
C ASN A 451 23.07 14.52 -7.84
N ASP A 452 22.05 14.34 -8.69
CA ASP A 452 22.20 13.75 -10.01
C ASP A 452 22.19 14.84 -11.07
N PHE A 453 23.34 15.05 -11.71
CA PHE A 453 23.39 15.83 -12.91
C PHE A 453 22.90 15.02 -14.10
N VAL A 454 22.10 15.66 -14.95
CA VAL A 454 21.75 15.09 -16.24
C VAL A 454 22.97 15.20 -17.14
N MET A 455 23.50 14.04 -17.52
CA MET A 455 24.67 13.95 -18.38
C MET A 455 24.28 13.89 -19.85
N THR A 456 25.23 14.25 -20.73
CA THR A 456 25.09 14.09 -22.18
C THR A 456 24.70 12.67 -22.56
N GLY A 457 23.75 12.50 -23.47
CA GLY A 457 23.32 11.17 -23.94
C GLY A 457 22.49 10.36 -22.94
N SER A 458 22.15 10.93 -21.77
CA SER A 458 21.28 10.27 -20.80
C SER A 458 19.82 10.21 -21.26
N ARG A 459 19.06 9.27 -20.69
CA ARG A 459 17.62 9.16 -20.86
C ARG A 459 16.93 9.56 -19.56
N MET A 460 15.99 10.47 -19.65
CA MET A 460 15.12 10.84 -18.53
C MET A 460 13.73 10.28 -18.77
N ASN A 461 13.07 9.83 -17.71
CA ASN A 461 11.78 9.17 -17.80
C ASN A 461 10.82 9.75 -16.77
N ALA A 462 9.53 9.77 -17.09
CA ALA A 462 8.48 10.15 -16.17
C ALA A 462 7.18 9.42 -16.48
N ARG A 463 6.26 9.45 -15.52
CA ARG A 463 4.96 8.81 -15.60
C ARG A 463 3.87 9.83 -15.35
N ALA A 464 2.72 9.61 -15.97
CA ALA A 464 1.52 10.40 -15.71
C ALA A 464 0.29 9.55 -16.01
N VAL A 465 -0.90 10.07 -15.67
CA VAL A 465 -2.17 9.39 -15.93
C VAL A 465 -3.11 10.33 -16.68
N ALA A 466 -3.49 9.92 -17.88
CA ALA A 466 -4.52 10.56 -18.68
C ALA A 466 -5.92 10.13 -18.24
N GLU A 467 -6.93 10.88 -18.64
CA GLU A 467 -8.30 10.40 -18.48
C GLU A 467 -8.49 9.06 -19.23
N TYR A 468 -9.39 8.23 -18.73
CA TYR A 468 -9.64 6.94 -19.34
C TYR A 468 -10.21 7.10 -20.76
N ASN A 469 -9.72 6.30 -21.71
CA ASN A 469 -10.12 6.31 -23.12
C ASN A 469 -10.05 7.68 -23.83
N SER A 470 -9.36 8.67 -23.26
CA SER A 470 -9.23 9.98 -23.90
C SER A 470 -8.10 10.03 -24.95
N LEU A 471 -7.13 9.12 -24.84
CA LEU A 471 -6.05 8.92 -25.79
C LEU A 471 -6.31 7.70 -26.67
N ASN A 472 -7.07 7.88 -27.76
CA ASN A 472 -7.23 6.83 -28.77
C ASN A 472 -6.17 7.01 -29.86
N ALA A 473 -5.18 6.11 -29.89
CA ALA A 473 -4.08 6.14 -30.87
C ALA A 473 -4.55 6.02 -32.34
N GLU A 474 -5.69 5.38 -32.60
CA GLU A 474 -6.25 5.30 -33.96
C GLU A 474 -6.75 6.67 -34.45
N GLN A 475 -7.17 7.54 -33.54
CA GLN A 475 -7.74 8.85 -33.85
C GLN A 475 -6.72 9.98 -33.70
N ILE A 476 -5.80 9.87 -32.74
CA ILE A 476 -4.85 10.93 -32.38
C ILE A 476 -3.52 10.68 -33.09
N LYS A 477 -3.38 11.24 -34.29
CA LYS A 477 -2.15 11.12 -35.09
C LYS A 477 -0.99 11.97 -34.56
N SER A 478 -1.31 13.10 -33.92
CA SER A 478 -0.33 14.05 -33.40
C SER A 478 -0.77 14.68 -32.09
N ILE A 479 0.16 14.96 -31.18
CA ILE A 479 -0.11 15.59 -29.89
C ILE A 479 0.81 16.80 -29.70
N HIS A 480 0.29 17.88 -29.12
CA HIS A 480 1.06 19.07 -28.80
C HIS A 480 1.63 18.98 -27.39
N THR A 481 2.86 19.43 -27.22
CA THR A 481 3.51 19.47 -25.91
C THR A 481 4.17 20.81 -25.68
N ASN A 482 3.89 21.42 -24.53
CA ASN A 482 4.64 22.56 -24.03
C ASN A 482 5.70 22.07 -23.04
N LEU A 483 6.93 22.54 -23.23
CA LEU A 483 8.10 22.13 -22.47
C LEU A 483 8.64 23.33 -21.70
N HIS A 484 8.77 23.16 -20.40
CA HIS A 484 9.30 24.16 -19.47
C HIS A 484 10.43 23.52 -18.64
N PHE A 485 11.57 24.19 -18.55
CA PHE A 485 12.69 23.73 -17.74
C PHE A 485 13.00 24.77 -16.66
N PHE A 486 12.92 24.34 -15.39
CA PHE A 486 13.19 25.17 -14.23
C PHE A 486 14.52 24.74 -13.62
N ASN A 487 15.47 25.67 -13.47
CA ASN A 487 16.76 25.39 -12.85
C ASN A 487 16.64 25.47 -11.31
N THR A 488 17.11 24.45 -10.60
CA THR A 488 17.06 24.41 -9.14
C THR A 488 18.22 25.18 -8.47
N ASN A 489 19.20 25.66 -9.23
CA ASN A 489 20.36 26.40 -8.70
C ASN A 489 20.05 27.89 -8.41
N GLU A 490 18.82 28.36 -8.60
CA GLU A 490 18.48 29.80 -8.49
C GLU A 490 18.29 30.33 -7.06
N ASN A 491 18.56 29.53 -6.02
CA ASN A 491 18.32 29.93 -4.62
C ASN A 491 19.56 30.03 -3.72
N ASP A 492 20.78 30.14 -4.24
CA ASP A 492 21.93 30.47 -3.39
C ASP A 492 22.88 31.52 -3.99
N ASN A 493 22.87 32.69 -3.35
CA ASN A 493 23.84 33.78 -3.37
C ASN A 493 23.94 34.69 -4.60
N PHE A 494 23.68 35.98 -4.33
CA PHE A 494 24.11 37.15 -5.09
C PHE A 494 25.58 37.01 -5.54
N ASN A 495 25.84 37.35 -6.81
CA ASN A 495 27.16 37.54 -7.44
C ASN A 495 27.90 36.32 -8.02
N ARG A 496 27.24 35.55 -8.91
CA ARG A 496 27.94 34.93 -10.05
C ARG A 496 27.16 35.14 -11.34
N THR A 497 27.87 35.46 -12.42
CA THR A 497 27.38 35.52 -13.80
C THR A 497 26.70 34.18 -14.15
N LEU A 498 25.37 34.14 -14.04
CA LEU A 498 24.55 32.97 -14.32
C LEU A 498 24.57 32.67 -15.82
N THR A 499 25.26 31.61 -16.24
CA THR A 499 25.02 31.02 -17.55
C THR A 499 23.64 30.37 -17.52
N PRO A 500 22.70 30.74 -18.42
CA PRO A 500 21.40 30.09 -18.50
C PRO A 500 21.61 28.61 -18.83
N SER A 501 21.34 27.73 -17.87
CA SER A 501 21.43 26.29 -18.06
C SER A 501 20.40 25.87 -19.11
N SER A 502 20.88 25.57 -20.32
CA SER A 502 20.05 25.21 -21.46
C SER A 502 20.06 23.71 -21.61
N LEU A 503 18.87 23.10 -21.58
CA LEU A 503 18.67 21.68 -21.81
C LEU A 503 18.46 21.44 -23.30
N TYR A 504 19.36 20.67 -23.92
CA TYR A 504 19.23 20.20 -25.30
C TYR A 504 18.70 18.77 -25.35
N MET A 505 17.74 18.51 -26.23
CA MET A 505 17.13 17.17 -26.36
C MET A 505 17.09 16.77 -27.83
N ASP A 506 17.26 15.48 -28.09
CA ASP A 506 17.26 14.94 -29.45
C ASP A 506 15.95 14.19 -29.77
N LYS A 507 15.30 13.61 -28.76
CA LYS A 507 14.11 12.79 -28.94
C LYS A 507 13.20 12.83 -27.70
N ILE A 508 11.89 12.94 -27.92
CA ILE A 508 10.86 12.79 -26.88
C ILE A 508 9.89 11.71 -27.33
N ILE A 509 9.57 10.79 -26.43
CA ILE A 509 8.66 9.67 -26.70
C ILE A 509 7.63 9.59 -25.58
N ILE A 510 6.35 9.68 -25.93
CA ILE A 510 5.24 9.36 -25.03
C ILE A 510 4.70 8.00 -25.43
N ARG A 511 4.49 7.11 -24.47
CA ARG A 511 3.90 5.78 -24.68
C ARG A 511 2.73 5.56 -23.75
N ASP A 512 1.72 4.86 -24.22
CA ASP A 512 0.70 4.27 -23.37
C ASP A 512 1.07 2.85 -22.95
N MET A 513 0.29 2.28 -22.02
CA MET A 513 0.50 0.90 -21.57
C MET A 513 0.31 -0.14 -22.69
N PHE A 514 -0.29 0.20 -23.83
CA PHE A 514 -0.59 -0.75 -24.89
C PHE A 514 0.45 -0.76 -26.02
N GLY A 515 1.50 0.04 -25.89
CA GLY A 515 2.57 0.16 -26.88
C GLY A 515 2.32 1.18 -27.98
N ASN A 516 1.22 1.93 -27.92
CA ASN A 516 1.06 3.09 -28.79
C ASN A 516 2.06 4.16 -28.36
N SER A 517 2.67 4.86 -29.33
CA SER A 517 3.68 5.87 -29.04
C SER A 517 3.53 7.11 -29.91
N TRP A 518 3.86 8.26 -29.35
CA TRP A 518 3.99 9.53 -30.05
C TRP A 518 5.40 10.07 -29.85
N GLN A 519 6.06 10.46 -30.95
CA GLN A 519 7.47 10.75 -30.97
C GLN A 519 7.75 12.12 -31.61
N TYR A 520 8.70 12.84 -31.01
CA TYR A 520 9.36 13.99 -31.61
C TYR A 520 10.84 13.64 -31.78
N CYS A 521 11.38 13.78 -32.99
CA CYS A 521 12.77 13.49 -33.30
C CYS A 521 13.38 14.68 -34.06
N LYS A 522 14.08 15.55 -33.34
CA LYS A 522 14.87 16.62 -33.93
C LYS A 522 16.06 16.86 -33.01
N LYS A 523 17.26 16.82 -33.58
CA LYS A 523 18.48 17.02 -32.80
C LYS A 523 18.56 18.42 -32.22
N ASN A 524 19.08 18.52 -31.00
CA ASN A 524 19.43 19.77 -30.32
C ASN A 524 18.26 20.75 -30.11
N LEU A 525 17.07 20.26 -29.80
CA LEU A 525 15.99 21.14 -29.32
C LEU A 525 16.43 21.79 -28.01
N MET A 526 16.64 23.11 -28.01
CA MET A 526 17.08 23.87 -26.84
C MET A 526 15.87 24.35 -26.02
N ILE A 527 15.94 24.19 -24.70
CA ILE A 527 14.97 24.72 -23.74
C ILE A 527 15.69 25.39 -22.58
N ASN A 528 15.19 26.54 -22.14
CA ASN A 528 15.65 27.21 -20.92
C ASN A 528 14.46 27.89 -20.22
N ALA A 529 14.69 28.43 -19.03
CA ALA A 529 13.64 29.03 -18.20
C ALA A 529 12.90 30.20 -18.87
N MET A 530 13.54 30.92 -19.79
CA MET A 530 12.99 32.10 -20.45
C MET A 530 12.27 31.79 -21.78
N ASN A 531 12.58 30.67 -22.42
CA ASN A 531 12.01 30.29 -23.72
C ASN A 531 11.38 28.89 -23.66
N PRO A 532 10.11 28.78 -23.26
CA PRO A 532 9.37 27.53 -23.37
C PRO A 532 9.23 27.13 -24.84
N GLN A 533 9.29 25.83 -25.12
CA GLN A 533 9.15 25.30 -26.47
C GLN A 533 7.83 24.56 -26.62
N ARG A 534 7.20 24.75 -27.79
CA ARG A 534 6.05 23.96 -28.21
C ARG A 534 6.47 23.01 -29.31
N VAL A 535 6.23 21.72 -29.08
CA VAL A 535 6.56 20.65 -30.05
C VAL A 535 5.34 19.83 -30.40
N VAL A 536 5.38 19.19 -31.57
CA VAL A 536 4.36 18.25 -32.03
C VAL A 536 4.97 16.86 -32.07
N LEU A 537 4.35 15.91 -31.36
CA LEU A 537 4.74 14.51 -31.35
C LEU A 537 3.81 13.75 -32.29
N ASN A 538 4.37 12.96 -33.19
CA ASN A 538 3.60 12.20 -34.18
C ASN A 538 3.59 10.71 -33.83
N SER A 539 2.51 10.02 -34.19
CA SER A 539 2.31 8.58 -33.95
C SER A 539 3.28 7.65 -34.71
N PHE A 540 4.00 8.16 -35.72
CA PHE A 540 4.95 7.39 -36.50
C PHE A 540 6.32 7.31 -35.82
N SER A 541 7.00 6.17 -35.96
CA SER A 541 8.37 6.04 -35.44
C SER A 541 9.34 6.83 -36.30
N CYS A 542 10.12 7.66 -35.62
CA CYS A 542 11.52 7.86 -35.93
C CYS A 542 12.33 7.14 -34.84
#